data_AF-A0A7Y5KEY6-F1
#
_entry.id   AF-A0A7Y5KEY6-F1
#
_cell.length_a   1.000
_cell.length_b   1.000
_cell.length_c   1.000
_cell.angle_alpha   90.00
_cell.angle_beta   90.00
_cell.angle_gamma   90.00
#
_symmetry.space_group_name_H-M   'P 1'
#
loop_
_entity.id
_entity.type
_entity.pdbx_description
1 polymer ?
#
loop_
_entity_poly.entity_id
_entity_poly.type
_entity_poly.pdbx_seq_one_letter_code
_entity_poly.pdbx_strand_id
1 'polypeptide(L)'
;MSPCSISRARANEKLFAEFYQPYPNIAPSVRGELAEDKLQDAMQHYDERDFKAALAQLEAILAAEPENATAQFYAGVCHLKRKDTEHALTSLQKVIALKDSRLAQPAEWYLALAYLQKNDAGQARATLRGITAKEHMYRDQASQLLERLDGSGQ
;
A
#
# COMPACT_ATOMS: atom_id res chain seq x y z
N MET A 1 13.43 34.58 -1.44
CA MET A 1 12.14 33.86 -1.44
C MET A 1 12.40 32.46 -1.96
N SER A 2 12.43 31.46 -1.08
CA SER A 2 12.93 30.10 -1.39
C SER A 2 11.88 29.28 -2.14
N PRO A 3 12.15 28.81 -3.39
CA PRO A 3 11.22 27.96 -4.13
C PRO A 3 11.38 26.44 -3.83
N CYS A 4 12.12 26.05 -2.78
CA CYS A 4 12.69 24.70 -2.68
C CYS A 4 11.70 23.57 -2.29
N SER A 5 10.53 23.87 -1.73
CA SER A 5 9.62 22.82 -1.23
C SER A 5 8.80 22.12 -2.32
N ILE A 6 8.56 22.77 -3.46
CA ILE A 6 7.73 22.23 -4.54
C ILE A 6 8.48 21.14 -5.34
N SER A 7 9.80 21.30 -5.47
CA SER A 7 10.65 20.38 -6.25
C SER A 7 10.68 18.97 -5.68
N ARG A 8 10.68 18.85 -4.34
CA ARG A 8 10.83 17.56 -3.65
C ARG A 8 9.51 16.76 -3.57
N ALA A 9 8.38 17.44 -3.40
CA ALA A 9 7.06 16.79 -3.45
C ALA A 9 6.82 16.14 -4.81
N ARG A 10 7.13 16.87 -5.90
CA ARG A 10 7.00 16.35 -7.25
C ARG A 10 7.96 15.19 -7.53
N ALA A 11 9.16 15.20 -6.93
CA ALA A 11 10.10 14.08 -7.02
C ALA A 11 9.56 12.83 -6.30
N ASN A 12 9.02 12.98 -5.09
CA ASN A 12 8.44 11.89 -4.33
C ASN A 12 7.22 11.28 -5.02
N GLU A 13 6.33 12.08 -5.59
CA GLU A 13 5.20 11.59 -6.39
C GLU A 13 5.68 10.82 -7.63
N LYS A 14 6.75 11.29 -8.29
CA LYS A 14 7.34 10.59 -9.43
C LYS A 14 7.95 9.25 -9.02
N LEU A 15 8.70 9.21 -7.92
CA LEU A 15 9.25 7.97 -7.37
C LEU A 15 8.15 7.00 -6.94
N PHE A 16 7.10 7.50 -6.28
CA PHE A 16 5.92 6.70 -5.98
C PHE A 16 5.38 6.08 -7.26
N ALA A 17 5.08 6.85 -8.31
CA ALA A 17 4.52 6.32 -9.55
C ALA A 17 5.44 5.32 -10.27
N GLU A 18 6.76 5.47 -10.14
CA GLU A 18 7.77 4.58 -10.75
C GLU A 18 7.85 3.22 -10.03
N PHE A 19 7.76 3.21 -8.70
CA PHE A 19 7.88 2.01 -7.87
C PHE A 19 6.53 1.38 -7.48
N TYR A 20 5.45 2.15 -7.54
CA TYR A 20 4.12 1.70 -7.16
C TYR A 20 3.45 0.94 -8.29
N GLN A 21 3.21 -0.34 -8.03
CA GLN A 21 2.38 -1.18 -8.87
C GLN A 21 1.14 -1.59 -8.09
N PRO A 22 -0.06 -1.68 -8.71
CA PRO A 22 -1.21 -2.30 -8.06
C PRO A 22 -0.86 -3.74 -7.69
N TYR A 23 -1.18 -4.15 -6.46
CA TYR A 23 -0.94 -5.53 -6.05
C TYR A 23 -1.85 -6.46 -6.87
N PRO A 24 -1.34 -7.55 -7.45
CA PRO A 24 -2.17 -8.44 -8.25
C PRO A 24 -3.31 -9.02 -7.40
N ASN A 25 -4.42 -9.34 -8.07
CA ASN A 25 -5.51 -10.05 -7.43
C ASN A 25 -5.04 -11.47 -7.07
N ILE A 26 -4.83 -11.73 -5.78
CA ILE A 26 -4.48 -13.06 -5.25
C ILE A 26 -5.68 -13.72 -4.56
N ALA A 27 -6.87 -13.10 -4.63
CA ALA A 27 -8.06 -13.69 -4.05
C ALA A 27 -8.34 -15.01 -4.78
N PRO A 28 -8.45 -16.12 -4.03
CA PRO A 28 -8.62 -17.40 -4.65
C PRO A 28 -10.01 -17.45 -5.31
N SER A 29 -10.08 -17.88 -6.57
CA SER A 29 -11.34 -17.98 -7.33
C SER A 29 -12.26 -19.12 -6.85
N VAL A 30 -12.03 -19.63 -5.64
CA VAL A 30 -12.80 -20.75 -5.09
C VAL A 30 -14.06 -20.21 -4.43
N ARG A 31 -15.18 -20.78 -4.84
CA ARG A 31 -16.52 -20.48 -4.34
C ARG A 31 -16.70 -21.17 -2.99
N GLY A 32 -16.59 -20.44 -1.89
CA GLY A 32 -16.93 -20.91 -0.55
C GLY A 32 -17.14 -19.69 0.36
N GLU A 33 -18.21 -19.68 1.16
CA GLU A 33 -18.56 -18.64 2.15
C GLU A 33 -18.93 -17.21 1.67
N LEU A 34 -19.93 -16.60 2.34
CA LEU A 34 -20.50 -15.28 1.98
C LEU A 34 -19.48 -14.13 2.06
N ALA A 35 -18.46 -14.24 2.92
CA ALA A 35 -17.42 -13.23 3.05
C ALA A 35 -16.45 -13.25 1.86
N GLU A 36 -16.14 -14.43 1.35
CA GLU A 36 -15.27 -14.62 0.18
C GLU A 36 -16.00 -14.20 -1.12
N ASP A 37 -17.33 -14.37 -1.21
CA ASP A 37 -18.15 -13.88 -2.33
C ASP A 37 -18.08 -12.34 -2.44
N LYS A 38 -18.25 -11.62 -1.32
CA LYS A 38 -18.08 -10.15 -1.29
C LYS A 38 -16.67 -9.73 -1.62
N LEU A 39 -15.67 -10.49 -1.15
CA LEU A 39 -14.28 -10.21 -1.46
C LEU A 39 -14.03 -10.37 -2.95
N GLN A 40 -14.60 -11.40 -3.59
CA GLN A 40 -14.51 -11.59 -5.03
C GLN A 40 -15.12 -10.42 -5.80
N ASP A 41 -16.29 -9.94 -5.40
CA ASP A 41 -16.94 -8.76 -6.00
C ASP A 41 -16.08 -7.50 -5.87
N ALA A 42 -15.52 -7.27 -4.67
CA ALA A 42 -14.56 -6.19 -4.46
C ALA A 42 -13.34 -6.29 -5.37
N MET A 43 -12.82 -7.50 -5.55
CA MET A 43 -11.65 -7.77 -6.36
C MET A 43 -11.92 -7.66 -7.86
N GLN A 44 -13.16 -7.94 -8.30
CA GLN A 44 -13.61 -7.69 -9.66
C GLN A 44 -13.55 -6.18 -9.96
N HIS A 45 -14.13 -5.37 -9.08
CA HIS A 45 -14.05 -3.91 -9.19
C HIS A 45 -12.62 -3.38 -9.12
N TYR A 46 -11.76 -4.01 -8.30
CA TYR A 46 -10.34 -3.67 -8.23
C TYR A 46 -9.63 -3.89 -9.58
N ASP A 47 -9.91 -5.01 -10.25
CA ASP A 47 -9.35 -5.33 -11.58
C ASP A 47 -9.85 -4.35 -12.64
N GLU A 48 -11.12 -3.97 -12.58
CA GLU A 48 -11.73 -2.92 -13.41
C GLU A 48 -11.21 -1.52 -13.11
N ARG A 49 -10.32 -1.36 -12.12
CA ARG A 49 -9.80 -0.09 -11.60
C ARG A 49 -10.88 0.80 -10.97
N ASP A 50 -12.05 0.25 -10.66
CA ASP A 50 -13.07 0.91 -9.87
C ASP A 50 -12.77 0.78 -8.38
N PHE A 51 -11.73 1.52 -7.96
CA PHE A 51 -11.29 1.54 -6.56
C PHE A 51 -12.36 2.09 -5.61
N LYS A 52 -13.38 2.79 -6.12
CA LYS A 52 -14.47 3.34 -5.31
C LYS A 52 -15.47 2.24 -4.96
N ALA A 53 -15.92 1.49 -5.95
CA ALA A 53 -16.81 0.35 -5.75
C ALA A 53 -16.11 -0.77 -4.94
N ALA A 54 -14.84 -1.05 -5.26
CA ALA A 54 -14.04 -2.01 -4.50
C ALA A 54 -13.96 -1.62 -3.01
N LEU A 55 -13.68 -0.35 -2.70
CA LEU A 55 -13.64 0.13 -1.31
C LEU A 55 -14.96 -0.07 -0.58
N ALA A 56 -16.11 0.23 -1.21
CA ALA A 56 -17.41 0.06 -0.57
C ALA A 56 -17.66 -1.40 -0.16
N GLN A 57 -17.27 -2.36 -1.02
CA GLN A 57 -17.38 -3.79 -0.69
C GLN A 57 -16.39 -4.20 0.40
N LEU A 58 -15.13 -3.75 0.31
CA LEU A 58 -14.10 -4.01 1.32
C LEU A 58 -14.50 -3.47 2.70
N GLU A 59 -15.05 -2.25 2.76
CA GLU A 59 -15.55 -1.66 4.01
C GLU A 59 -16.72 -2.46 4.59
N ALA A 60 -17.62 -2.98 3.74
CA ALA A 60 -18.69 -3.85 4.20
C ALA A 60 -18.18 -5.19 4.76
N ILE A 61 -17.09 -5.73 4.20
CA ILE A 61 -16.41 -6.91 4.75
C ILE A 61 -15.76 -6.55 6.08
N LEU A 62 -15.01 -5.45 6.16
CA LEU A 62 -14.33 -5.00 7.37
C LEU A 62 -15.28 -4.62 8.51
N ALA A 63 -16.53 -4.26 8.19
CA ALA A 63 -17.57 -4.04 9.19
C ALA A 63 -18.00 -5.35 9.88
N ALA A 64 -17.96 -6.48 9.17
CA ALA A 64 -18.24 -7.80 9.73
C ALA A 64 -16.97 -8.47 10.30
N GLU A 65 -15.85 -8.33 9.60
CA GLU A 65 -14.56 -8.93 9.90
C GLU A 65 -13.44 -7.87 9.89
N PRO A 66 -13.33 -7.07 10.96
CA PRO A 66 -12.33 -6.01 11.03
C PRO A 66 -10.88 -6.51 10.99
N GLU A 67 -10.68 -7.79 11.31
CA GLU A 67 -9.38 -8.49 11.33
C GLU A 67 -9.07 -9.21 10.00
N ASN A 68 -9.91 -9.06 8.97
CA ASN A 68 -9.66 -9.66 7.67
C ASN A 68 -8.47 -8.96 6.97
N ALA A 69 -7.30 -9.58 7.02
CA ALA A 69 -6.04 -9.03 6.50
C ALA A 69 -6.13 -8.69 5.00
N THR A 70 -6.81 -9.53 4.22
CA THR A 70 -6.99 -9.32 2.78
C THR A 70 -7.83 -8.08 2.50
N ALA A 71 -8.97 -7.95 3.18
CA ALA A 71 -9.83 -6.79 3.01
C ALA A 71 -9.14 -5.49 3.48
N GLN A 72 -8.43 -5.52 4.62
CA GLN A 72 -7.64 -4.38 5.12
C GLN A 72 -6.56 -3.98 4.10
N PHE A 73 -5.83 -4.95 3.54
CA PHE A 73 -4.75 -4.70 2.61
C PHE A 73 -5.27 -4.05 1.31
N TYR A 74 -6.27 -4.65 0.67
CA TYR A 74 -6.83 -4.11 -0.56
C TYR A 74 -7.52 -2.76 -0.33
N ALA A 75 -8.17 -2.54 0.83
CA ALA A 75 -8.72 -1.23 1.18
C ALA A 75 -7.60 -0.18 1.23
N GLY A 76 -6.46 -0.51 1.87
CA GLY A 76 -5.30 0.36 1.92
C GLY A 76 -4.73 0.70 0.54
N VAL A 77 -4.64 -0.29 -0.37
CA VAL A 77 -4.18 -0.07 -1.74
C VAL A 77 -5.17 0.79 -2.54
N CYS A 78 -6.48 0.57 -2.38
CA CYS A 78 -7.51 1.40 -3.01
C CYS A 78 -7.45 2.84 -2.51
N HIS A 79 -7.25 3.05 -1.21
CA HIS A 79 -7.04 4.36 -0.61
C HIS A 79 -5.82 5.07 -1.23
N LEU A 80 -4.69 4.38 -1.42
CA LEU A 80 -3.52 4.94 -2.12
C LEU A 80 -3.81 5.38 -3.56
N LYS A 81 -4.61 4.60 -4.31
CA LYS A 81 -5.04 5.00 -5.66
C LYS A 81 -5.91 6.25 -5.64
N ARG A 82 -6.73 6.39 -4.61
CA ARG A 82 -7.61 7.54 -4.40
C ARG A 82 -6.90 8.76 -3.80
N LYS A 83 -5.57 8.70 -3.62
CA LYS A 83 -4.76 9.70 -2.90
C LYS A 83 -5.19 9.91 -1.44
N ASP A 84 -5.89 8.93 -0.89
CA ASP A 84 -6.31 8.93 0.51
C ASP A 84 -5.24 8.24 1.35
N THR A 85 -4.11 8.91 1.49
CA THR A 85 -2.93 8.29 2.08
C THR A 85 -3.10 8.03 3.59
N GLU A 86 -3.94 8.78 4.28
CA GLU A 86 -4.13 8.63 5.73
C GLU A 86 -4.87 7.34 6.09
N HIS A 87 -5.97 7.05 5.39
CA HIS A 87 -6.68 5.78 5.57
C HIS A 87 -5.81 4.61 5.09
N ALA A 88 -5.07 4.79 3.98
CA ALA A 88 -4.15 3.78 3.50
C ALA A 88 -3.10 3.37 4.54
N LEU A 89 -2.46 4.34 5.19
CA LEU A 89 -1.47 4.08 6.24
C LEU A 89 -2.08 3.26 7.38
N THR A 90 -3.27 3.65 7.84
CA THR A 90 -3.98 2.97 8.93
C THR A 90 -4.32 1.53 8.57
N SER A 91 -4.89 1.30 7.39
CA SER A 91 -5.25 -0.04 6.92
C SER A 91 -4.02 -0.93 6.75
N LEU A 92 -2.94 -0.43 6.16
CA LEU A 92 -1.70 -1.18 5.97
C LEU A 92 -1.02 -1.52 7.31
N GLN A 93 -1.02 -0.59 8.27
CA GLN A 93 -0.51 -0.85 9.62
C GLN A 93 -1.30 -1.96 10.33
N LYS A 94 -2.62 -2.02 10.15
CA LYS A 94 -3.44 -3.12 10.68
C LYS A 94 -3.03 -4.46 10.08
N VAL A 95 -2.80 -4.53 8.77
CA VAL A 95 -2.33 -5.77 8.11
C VAL A 95 -1.01 -6.25 8.69
N ILE A 96 -0.06 -5.33 8.92
CA ILE A 96 1.23 -5.64 9.54
C ILE A 96 1.02 -6.14 10.99
N ALA A 97 0.09 -5.53 11.73
CA ALA A 97 -0.25 -5.92 13.09
C ALA A 97 -0.92 -7.31 13.16
N LEU A 98 -1.71 -7.68 12.15
CA LEU A 98 -2.29 -9.02 12.01
C LEU A 98 -1.25 -10.10 11.72
N LYS A 99 -0.01 -9.72 11.36
CA LYS A 99 1.13 -10.62 11.10
C LYS A 99 0.84 -11.69 10.05
N ASP A 100 -0.03 -11.38 9.09
CA ASP A 100 -0.32 -12.28 7.99
C ASP A 100 0.93 -12.51 7.14
N SER A 101 1.44 -13.74 7.06
CA SER A 101 2.71 -13.99 6.38
C SER A 101 2.65 -13.75 4.87
N ARG A 102 1.46 -13.75 4.26
CA ARG A 102 1.27 -13.49 2.83
C ARG A 102 1.21 -11.99 2.53
N LEU A 103 0.60 -11.22 3.42
CA LEU A 103 0.29 -9.80 3.21
C LEU A 103 1.12 -8.83 4.05
N ALA A 104 1.73 -9.24 5.15
CA ALA A 104 2.54 -8.35 6.00
C ALA A 104 3.71 -7.75 5.22
N GLN A 105 4.46 -8.57 4.48
CA GLN A 105 5.58 -8.08 3.68
C GLN A 105 5.15 -7.11 2.56
N PRO A 106 4.13 -7.42 1.73
CA PRO A 106 3.53 -6.43 0.83
C PRO A 106 3.07 -5.17 1.57
N ALA A 107 2.39 -5.32 2.70
CA ALA A 107 1.84 -4.18 3.45
C ALA A 107 2.94 -3.22 3.90
N GLU A 108 4.08 -3.73 4.38
CA GLU A 108 5.24 -2.89 4.73
C GLU A 108 5.77 -2.11 3.52
N TRP A 109 5.85 -2.76 2.34
CA TRP A 109 6.26 -2.11 1.10
C TRP A 109 5.28 -0.99 0.70
N TYR A 110 3.98 -1.28 0.67
CA TYR A 110 2.95 -0.28 0.36
C TYR A 110 2.90 0.84 1.41
N LEU A 111 3.24 0.56 2.67
CA LEU A 111 3.31 1.56 3.73
C LEU A 111 4.44 2.57 3.45
N ALA A 112 5.60 2.09 3.00
CA ALA A 112 6.70 2.97 2.58
C ALA A 112 6.29 3.86 1.39
N LEU A 113 5.59 3.29 0.41
CA LEU A 113 5.06 4.02 -0.74
C LEU A 113 3.98 5.03 -0.34
N ALA A 114 3.14 4.69 0.65
CA ALA A 114 2.16 5.59 1.23
C ALA A 114 2.85 6.81 1.83
N TYR A 115 3.88 6.62 2.67
CA TYR A 115 4.64 7.74 3.23
C TYR A 115 5.28 8.62 2.13
N LEU A 116 5.78 8.03 1.05
CA LEU A 116 6.27 8.78 -0.12
C LEU A 116 5.17 9.64 -0.77
N GLN A 117 3.99 9.07 -0.98
CA GLN A 117 2.84 9.78 -1.53
C GLN A 117 2.38 10.91 -0.61
N LYS A 118 2.46 10.72 0.72
CA LYS A 118 2.22 11.76 1.75
C LYS A 118 3.32 12.83 1.78
N ASN A 119 4.38 12.70 0.97
CA ASN A 119 5.58 13.54 0.99
C ASN A 119 6.39 13.40 2.30
N ASP A 120 6.18 12.33 3.04
CA ASP A 120 6.79 12.02 4.33
C ASP A 120 8.03 11.14 4.14
N ALA A 121 9.04 11.71 3.47
CA ALA A 121 10.27 10.99 3.12
C ALA A 121 11.04 10.47 4.36
N GLY A 122 10.85 11.09 5.53
CA GLY A 122 11.46 10.63 6.78
C GLY A 122 10.94 9.24 7.18
N GLN A 123 9.61 9.11 7.28
CA GLN A 123 8.96 7.84 7.58
C GLN A 123 9.19 6.80 6.49
N ALA A 124 9.09 7.20 5.21
CA ALA A 124 9.36 6.30 4.10
C ALA A 124 10.76 5.67 4.19
N ARG A 125 11.80 6.49 4.44
CA ARG A 125 13.18 5.99 4.62
C ARG A 125 13.29 5.04 5.81
N ALA A 126 12.63 5.33 6.92
CA ALA A 126 12.64 4.47 8.10
C ALA A 126 12.03 3.10 7.80
N THR A 127 10.86 3.08 7.14
CA THR A 127 10.20 1.84 6.71
C THR A 127 11.06 1.05 5.73
N LEU A 128 11.61 1.71 4.70
CA LEU A 128 12.48 1.07 3.69
C LEU A 128 13.74 0.46 4.31
N ARG A 129 14.38 1.17 5.25
CA ARG A 129 15.53 0.61 6.00
C ARG A 129 15.13 -0.65 6.75
N GLY A 130 13.98 -0.64 7.42
CA GLY A 130 13.43 -1.82 8.09
C GLY A 130 13.21 -3.00 7.14
N ILE A 131 12.72 -2.75 5.92
CA ILE A 131 12.58 -3.76 4.87
C ILE A 131 13.94 -4.31 4.44
N THR A 132 14.93 -3.44 4.18
CA THR A 132 16.25 -3.87 3.69
C THR A 132 17.09 -4.61 4.74
N ALA A 133 16.82 -4.39 6.02
CA ALA A 133 17.53 -4.98 7.15
C ALA A 133 17.15 -6.44 7.41
N LYS A 134 16.03 -6.93 6.86
CA LYS A 134 15.54 -8.30 7.02
C LYS A 134 15.39 -9.01 5.68
N GLU A 135 15.22 -10.33 5.71
CA GLU A 135 14.83 -11.08 4.51
C GLU A 135 13.39 -10.72 4.13
N HIS A 136 13.24 -10.03 3.01
CA HIS A 136 11.98 -9.49 2.54
C HIS A 136 11.93 -9.54 1.01
N MET A 137 10.77 -9.90 0.44
CA MET A 137 10.65 -10.01 -1.01
C MET A 137 10.91 -8.67 -1.75
N TYR A 138 10.57 -7.55 -1.10
CA TYR A 138 10.79 -6.19 -1.63
C TYR A 138 12.13 -5.57 -1.22
N ARG A 139 13.09 -6.35 -0.68
CA ARG A 139 14.39 -5.82 -0.21
C ARG A 139 15.14 -5.08 -1.31
N ASP A 140 15.20 -5.65 -2.50
CA ASP A 140 15.90 -5.06 -3.64
C ASP A 140 15.26 -3.73 -4.08
N GLN A 141 13.93 -3.74 -4.28
CA GLN A 141 13.16 -2.54 -4.63
C GLN A 141 13.26 -1.45 -3.55
N ALA A 142 13.25 -1.85 -2.27
CA ALA A 142 13.40 -0.93 -1.16
C ALA A 142 14.78 -0.29 -1.09
N SER A 143 15.84 -1.03 -1.41
CA SER A 143 17.19 -0.48 -1.51
C SER A 143 17.25 0.56 -2.62
N GLN A 144 16.78 0.22 -3.83
CA GLN A 144 16.78 1.14 -4.97
C GLN A 144 16.00 2.44 -4.67
N LEU A 145 14.82 2.31 -4.07
CA LEU A 145 14.00 3.46 -3.70
C LEU A 145 14.66 4.32 -2.61
N LEU A 146 15.30 3.69 -1.63
CA LEU A 146 16.05 4.37 -0.58
C LEU A 146 17.23 5.16 -1.16
N GLU A 147 17.98 4.58 -2.09
CA GLU A 147 19.08 5.25 -2.80
C GLU A 147 18.58 6.45 -3.61
N ARG A 148 17.46 6.31 -4.32
CA ARG A 148 16.84 7.43 -5.05
C ARG A 148 16.42 8.55 -4.12
N LEU A 149 15.91 8.21 -2.94
CA LEU A 149 15.54 9.19 -1.91
C LEU A 149 16.74 9.91 -1.33
N ASP A 150 17.88 9.24 -1.15
CA ASP A 150 19.09 9.81 -0.54
C ASP A 150 19.96 10.57 -1.55
N GLY A 151 20.13 10.04 -2.77
CA GLY A 151 20.89 10.64 -3.87
C GLY A 151 20.25 11.89 -4.49
N SER A 152 19.03 12.25 -4.09
CA SER A 152 18.41 13.55 -4.43
C SER A 152 18.98 14.72 -3.62
N GLY A 153 19.97 14.47 -2.75
CA GLY A 153 20.57 15.45 -1.84
C GLY A 153 22.04 15.79 -2.11
N GLN A 154 22.58 15.51 -3.30
CA GLN A 154 23.97 15.84 -3.67
C GLN A 154 24.06 16.83 -4.81
#